data_AF-A0A134B4D5-F1
#
_entry.id   AF-A0A134B4D5-F1
#
_cell.length_a   1.000
_cell.length_b   1.000
_cell.length_c   1.000
_cell.angle_alpha   90.00
_cell.angle_beta   90.00
_cell.angle_gamma   90.00
#
_symmetry.space_group_name_H-M   'P 1'
#
loop_
_entity.id
_entity.type
_entity.pdbx_description
1 polymer ?
#
loop_
_entity_poly.entity_id
_entity_poly.type
_entity_poly.pdbx_seq_one_letter_code
_entity_poly.pdbx_strand_id
1 'polypeptide(L)'
;MRTYLSGIILFLLACVSCTEKELPIPTTQDLSGTIWESEFNVESEKGQIPVKMTFYFDTEDKMRIYSVGPLTYDGLIGYYSLNKNILEYKVRLAGTETYTWIIRKRTDKTMIWAPTPQGVDFSSYVNVFGATKTIPITLYKKS
;
A
#
# COMPACT_ATOMS: atom_id res chain seq x y z
N MET A 1 -48.58 -17.96 -37.54
CA MET A 1 -47.42 -18.81 -37.22
C MET A 1 -46.36 -17.92 -36.60
N ARG A 2 -45.83 -18.31 -35.44
CA ARG A 2 -45.21 -17.47 -34.39
C ARG A 2 -43.87 -16.80 -34.80
N THR A 3 -43.77 -15.53 -34.44
CA THR A 3 -42.56 -14.71 -34.30
C THR A 3 -41.69 -15.20 -33.14
N TYR A 4 -40.39 -15.42 -33.39
CA TYR A 4 -39.33 -15.40 -32.36
C TYR A 4 -38.03 -14.87 -32.98
N LEU A 5 -37.92 -13.55 -33.07
CA LEU A 5 -36.70 -12.83 -33.37
C LEU A 5 -36.42 -11.86 -32.23
N SER A 6 -36.05 -12.37 -31.06
CA SER A 6 -35.42 -11.58 -29.99
C SER A 6 -35.01 -12.53 -28.87
N GLY A 7 -33.73 -12.56 -28.49
CA GLY A 7 -33.33 -13.37 -27.34
C GLY A 7 -31.86 -13.76 -27.21
N ILE A 8 -30.94 -13.26 -28.05
CA ILE A 8 -29.49 -13.56 -27.89
C ILE A 8 -28.65 -12.27 -27.75
N ILE A 9 -29.29 -11.14 -27.44
CA ILE A 9 -28.56 -9.90 -27.12
C ILE A 9 -29.09 -9.37 -25.78
N LEU A 10 -28.77 -10.07 -24.69
CA LEU A 10 -28.96 -9.52 -23.33
C LEU A 10 -28.16 -10.25 -22.22
N PHE A 11 -27.31 -11.22 -22.56
CA PHE A 11 -26.46 -11.91 -21.58
C PHE A 11 -24.98 -11.52 -21.61
N LEU A 12 -24.57 -10.63 -22.52
CA LEU A 12 -23.17 -10.18 -22.66
C LEU A 12 -22.87 -8.83 -21.99
N LEU A 13 -23.84 -8.22 -21.31
CA LEU A 13 -23.70 -6.92 -20.61
C LEU A 13 -23.72 -7.01 -19.08
N ALA A 14 -23.81 -8.20 -18.49
CA ALA A 14 -23.76 -8.36 -17.03
C ALA A 14 -22.33 -8.47 -16.45
N CYS A 15 -21.32 -8.54 -17.30
CA CYS A 15 -19.89 -8.50 -16.90
C CYS A 15 -19.28 -7.10 -17.05
N VAL A 16 -20.08 -6.04 -16.99
CA VAL A 16 -19.55 -4.67 -16.86
C VAL A 16 -19.12 -4.49 -15.41
N SER A 17 -17.92 -4.98 -15.15
CA SER A 17 -16.99 -4.60 -14.10
C SER A 17 -17.63 -4.01 -12.84
N CYS A 18 -17.69 -4.84 -11.79
CA CYS A 18 -17.58 -4.34 -10.43
C CYS A 18 -16.18 -3.72 -10.27
N THR A 19 -15.95 -2.58 -10.91
CA THR A 19 -14.73 -1.79 -10.75
C THR A 19 -14.92 -1.12 -9.40
N GLU A 20 -14.10 -1.49 -8.42
CA GLU A 20 -14.15 -0.84 -7.11
C GLU A 20 -14.12 0.68 -7.28
N LYS A 21 -15.05 1.35 -6.61
CA LYS A 21 -15.18 2.80 -6.69
C LYS A 21 -13.89 3.43 -6.18
N GLU A 22 -13.27 4.25 -7.03
CA GLU A 22 -12.13 5.05 -6.61
C GLU A 22 -12.59 6.09 -5.59
N LEU A 23 -11.87 6.12 -4.47
CA LEU A 23 -12.08 7.04 -3.36
C LEU A 23 -11.18 8.26 -3.50
N PRO A 24 -11.55 9.40 -2.90
CA PRO A 24 -10.68 10.57 -2.85
C PRO A 24 -9.36 10.26 -2.13
N ILE A 25 -8.39 11.15 -2.32
CA ILE A 25 -7.13 11.15 -1.58
C ILE A 25 -7.47 11.13 -0.08
N PRO A 26 -6.88 10.21 0.70
CA PRO A 26 -7.26 10.06 2.10
C PRO A 26 -6.72 11.19 2.96
N THR A 27 -7.47 11.51 4.00
CA THR A 27 -7.01 12.26 5.17
C THR A 27 -6.42 11.30 6.22
N THR A 28 -5.76 11.84 7.24
CA THR A 28 -5.32 11.06 8.40
C THR A 28 -6.49 10.37 9.10
N GLN A 29 -7.63 11.06 9.16
CA GLN A 29 -8.88 10.56 9.74
C GLN A 29 -9.47 9.38 8.94
N ASP A 30 -9.34 9.39 7.60
CA ASP A 30 -9.74 8.26 6.74
C ASP A 30 -8.85 7.03 6.87
N LEU A 31 -7.65 7.16 7.44
CA LEU A 31 -6.72 6.06 7.69
C LEU A 31 -6.75 5.59 9.14
N SER A 32 -7.05 6.46 10.10
CA SER A 32 -7.10 6.11 11.52
C SER A 32 -8.01 4.90 11.77
N GLY A 33 -7.52 3.94 12.54
CA GLY A 33 -8.19 2.67 12.83
C GLY A 33 -8.13 1.63 11.71
N THR A 34 -7.41 1.86 10.61
CA THR A 34 -7.33 0.92 9.48
C THR A 34 -6.02 0.14 9.44
N ILE A 35 -6.09 -1.11 8.99
CA ILE A 35 -4.96 -2.00 8.82
C ILE A 35 -4.78 -2.30 7.32
N TRP A 36 -3.55 -2.20 6.84
CA TRP A 36 -3.20 -2.43 5.44
C TRP A 36 -1.98 -3.34 5.33
N GLU A 37 -2.00 -4.27 4.40
CA GLU A 37 -0.93 -5.24 4.19
C GLU A 37 -0.44 -5.21 2.75
N SER A 38 0.87 -5.40 2.56
CA SER A 38 1.47 -5.57 1.24
C SER A 38 2.57 -6.62 1.28
N GLU A 39 2.67 -7.41 0.21
CA GLU A 39 3.78 -8.30 -0.08
C GLU A 39 4.46 -7.81 -1.34
N PHE A 40 5.76 -7.53 -1.26
CA PHE A 40 6.53 -6.98 -2.38
C PHE A 40 8.00 -7.34 -2.27
N ASN A 41 8.71 -7.21 -3.39
CA ASN A 41 10.16 -7.33 -3.41
C ASN A 41 10.81 -5.94 -3.31
N VAL A 42 11.86 -5.83 -2.51
CA VAL A 42 12.77 -4.68 -2.47
C VAL A 42 13.95 -4.94 -3.42
N GLU A 43 14.35 -3.93 -4.18
CA GLU A 43 15.44 -4.04 -5.15
C GLU A 43 16.79 -3.78 -4.47
N SER A 44 17.79 -4.61 -4.74
CA SER A 44 19.17 -4.45 -4.24
C SER A 44 20.20 -4.91 -5.27
N GLU A 45 21.48 -4.60 -5.07
CA GLU A 45 22.57 -5.12 -5.90
C GLU A 45 22.64 -6.66 -5.90
N LYS A 46 22.14 -7.30 -4.85
CA LYS A 46 22.10 -8.76 -4.70
C LYS A 46 20.85 -9.40 -5.31
N GLY A 47 19.96 -8.60 -5.90
CA GLY A 47 18.70 -9.04 -6.49
C GLY A 47 17.48 -8.55 -5.71
N GLN A 48 16.39 -9.30 -5.84
CA GLN A 48 15.07 -8.97 -5.29
C GLN A 48 14.89 -9.63 -3.92
N ILE A 49 14.54 -8.85 -2.90
CA ILE A 49 14.38 -9.31 -1.51
C ILE A 49 12.89 -9.28 -1.14
N PRO A 50 12.25 -10.42 -0.89
CA PRO A 50 10.83 -10.45 -0.54
C PRO A 50 10.60 -9.91 0.88
N VAL A 51 9.59 -9.06 1.01
CA VAL A 51 9.15 -8.47 2.28
C VAL A 51 7.62 -8.47 2.31
N LYS A 52 7.07 -8.81 3.47
CA LYS A 52 5.67 -8.58 3.83
C LYS A 52 5.62 -7.48 4.87
N MET A 53 4.78 -6.48 4.67
CA MET A 53 4.57 -5.40 5.64
C MET A 53 3.10 -5.25 5.97
N THR A 54 2.83 -4.96 7.24
CA THR A 54 1.50 -4.61 7.75
C THR A 54 1.60 -3.25 8.42
N PHE A 55 0.79 -2.31 7.96
CA PHE A 55 0.69 -0.95 8.48
C PHE A 55 -0.66 -0.80 9.19
N TYR A 56 -0.63 -0.65 10.51
CA TYR A 56 -1.80 -0.33 11.31
C TYR A 56 -1.76 1.15 11.68
N PHE A 57 -2.69 1.94 11.16
CA PHE A 57 -2.84 3.35 11.50
C PHE A 57 -3.62 3.45 12.80
N ASP A 58 -2.93 3.45 13.95
CA ASP A 58 -3.52 3.46 15.29
C ASP A 58 -4.43 4.69 15.53
N THR A 59 -3.90 5.88 15.27
CA THR A 59 -4.56 7.19 15.45
C THR A 59 -4.29 8.06 14.23
N GLU A 60 -4.77 9.30 14.23
CA GLU A 60 -4.56 10.23 13.10
C GLU A 60 -3.08 10.55 12.81
N ASP A 61 -2.17 10.33 13.76
CA ASP A 61 -0.75 10.66 13.67
C ASP A 61 0.19 9.50 14.01
N LYS A 62 -0.33 8.36 14.49
CA LYS A 62 0.47 7.20 14.91
C LYS A 62 0.13 5.97 14.11
N MET A 63 1.16 5.16 13.88
CA MET A 63 1.02 3.86 13.26
C MET A 63 1.90 2.81 13.93
N ARG A 64 1.49 1.56 13.83
CA ARG A 64 2.31 0.37 14.11
C ARG A 64 2.66 -0.31 12.80
N ILE A 65 3.92 -0.69 12.68
CA ILE A 65 4.46 -1.35 11.50
C ILE A 65 4.97 -2.72 11.90
N TYR A 66 4.48 -3.74 11.20
CA TYR A 66 4.95 -5.11 11.30
C TYR A 66 5.61 -5.47 9.98
N SER A 67 6.71 -6.22 10.02
CA SER A 67 7.31 -6.73 8.80
C SER A 67 7.83 -8.14 8.99
N VAL A 68 7.72 -8.94 7.93
CA VAL A 68 8.29 -10.28 7.81
C VAL A 68 9.15 -10.30 6.55
N GLY A 69 10.40 -10.71 6.68
CA GLY A 69 11.40 -10.71 5.62
C GLY A 69 12.75 -11.14 6.20
N PRO A 70 13.88 -10.66 5.66
CA PRO A 70 15.19 -10.91 6.27
C PRO A 70 15.30 -10.43 7.71
N LEU A 71 14.63 -9.31 8.04
CA LEU A 71 14.37 -8.90 9.42
C LEU A 71 12.88 -8.97 9.71
N THR A 72 12.56 -9.41 10.92
CA THR A 72 11.18 -9.41 11.44
C THR A 72 11.06 -8.33 12.49
N TYR A 73 10.08 -7.46 12.30
CA TYR A 73 9.76 -6.41 13.26
C TYR A 73 8.31 -6.58 13.70
N ASP A 74 8.10 -6.58 15.02
CA ASP A 74 6.81 -6.81 15.64
C ASP A 74 6.32 -5.54 16.34
N GLY A 75 5.55 -4.72 15.61
CA GLY A 75 4.89 -3.54 16.17
C GLY A 75 5.79 -2.31 16.37
N LEU A 76 6.62 -1.98 15.38
CA LEU A 76 7.37 -0.72 15.39
C LEU A 76 6.44 0.47 15.45
N ILE A 77 6.67 1.35 16.41
CA ILE A 77 5.89 2.58 16.54
C ILE A 77 6.47 3.62 15.57
N GLY A 78 5.61 4.13 14.71
CA GLY A 78 5.90 5.24 13.82
C GLY A 78 4.89 6.37 13.94
N TYR A 79 5.28 7.54 13.47
CA TYR A 79 4.41 8.71 13.34
C TYR A 79 4.26 9.05 11.87
N TYR A 80 3.04 9.28 11.40
CA TYR A 80 2.78 9.59 10.01
C TYR A 80 2.05 10.91 9.84
N SER A 81 2.16 11.46 8.63
CA SER A 81 1.44 12.65 8.21
C SER A 81 1.03 12.52 6.75
N LEU A 82 -0.05 13.22 6.40
CA LEU A 82 -0.53 13.31 5.02
C LEU A 82 -0.55 14.78 4.60
N ASN A 83 0.12 15.09 3.50
CA ASN A 83 0.02 16.36 2.83
C ASN A 83 -0.47 16.11 1.39
N LYS A 84 -1.76 16.37 1.16
CA LYS A 84 -2.46 15.93 -0.06
C LYS A 84 -2.27 14.42 -0.22
N ASN A 85 -1.68 13.98 -1.32
CA ASN A 85 -1.42 12.57 -1.60
C ASN A 85 -0.03 12.10 -1.16
N ILE A 86 0.75 12.94 -0.48
CA ILE A 86 2.07 12.56 0.04
C ILE A 86 1.89 12.01 1.45
N LEU A 87 2.22 10.74 1.63
CA LEU A 87 2.31 10.08 2.92
C LEU A 87 3.77 10.09 3.36
N GLU A 88 4.05 10.67 4.52
CA GLU A 88 5.36 10.56 5.17
C GLU A 88 5.18 9.83 6.51
N TYR A 89 6.04 8.86 6.81
CA TYR A 89 6.10 8.28 8.15
C TYR A 89 7.53 8.21 8.67
N LYS A 90 7.65 8.30 9.99
CA LYS A 90 8.90 8.27 10.74
C LYS A 90 8.89 7.10 11.71
N VAL A 91 9.91 6.26 11.67
CA VAL A 91 10.07 5.09 12.55
C VAL A 91 11.46 5.10 13.16
N ARG A 92 11.58 4.57 14.39
CA ARG A 92 12.87 4.43 15.07
C ARG A 92 13.39 3.01 14.90
N LEU A 93 14.39 2.85 14.03
CA LEU A 93 15.08 1.59 13.74
C LEU A 93 16.56 1.70 14.17
N ALA A 94 17.47 1.93 13.22
CA ALA A 94 18.89 2.24 13.47
C ALA A 94 19.13 3.76 13.66
N GLY A 95 18.07 4.48 14.03
CA GLY A 95 17.96 5.93 14.01
C GLY A 95 16.51 6.34 13.74
N THR A 96 16.24 7.65 13.67
CA THR A 96 14.95 8.13 13.15
C THR A 96 15.03 8.13 11.64
N GLU A 97 14.24 7.27 11.00
CA GLU A 97 14.20 7.12 9.55
C GLU A 97 12.87 7.65 9.02
N THR A 98 12.91 8.31 7.86
CA THR A 98 11.73 8.91 7.23
C THR A 98 11.46 8.22 5.90
N TYR A 99 10.22 7.80 5.70
CA TYR A 99 9.76 7.07 4.54
C TYR A 99 8.64 7.87 3.88
N THR A 100 8.80 8.18 2.59
CA THR A 100 7.88 9.03 1.85
C THR A 100 7.29 8.30 0.66
N TRP A 101 5.96 8.31 0.57
CA TRP A 101 5.18 7.67 -0.47
C TRP A 101 4.20 8.66 -1.10
N ILE A 102 3.83 8.38 -2.34
CA ILE A 102 2.79 9.10 -3.08
C ILE A 102 1.61 8.14 -3.25
N ILE A 103 0.48 8.45 -2.61
CA ILE A 103 -0.77 7.72 -2.78
C ILE A 103 -1.32 8.03 -4.18
N ARG A 104 -1.37 7.03 -5.04
CA ARG A 104 -1.83 7.19 -6.44
C ARG A 104 -3.30 6.89 -6.60
N LYS A 105 -3.78 5.87 -5.91
CA LYS A 105 -5.16 5.39 -5.98
C LYS A 105 -5.56 4.78 -4.65
N ARG A 106 -6.83 4.95 -4.29
CA ARG A 106 -7.45 4.31 -3.12
C ARG A 106 -8.84 3.80 -3.51
N THR A 107 -9.18 2.61 -3.03
CA THR A 107 -10.54 2.08 -2.98
C THR A 107 -10.88 1.75 -1.52
N ASP A 108 -12.05 1.16 -1.29
CA ASP A 108 -12.42 0.63 0.03
C ASP A 108 -11.54 -0.55 0.46
N LYS A 109 -10.95 -1.29 -0.50
CA LYS A 109 -10.13 -2.49 -0.24
C LYS A 109 -8.66 -2.36 -0.59
N THR A 110 -8.28 -1.45 -1.47
CA THR A 110 -6.90 -1.34 -1.95
C THR A 110 -6.36 0.09 -1.90
N MET A 111 -5.05 0.21 -1.80
CA MET A 111 -4.35 1.49 -1.90
C MET A 111 -3.04 1.30 -2.64
N ILE A 112 -2.69 2.21 -3.54
CA ILE A 112 -1.44 2.15 -4.29
C ILE A 112 -0.50 3.22 -3.76
N TRP A 113 0.62 2.79 -3.17
CA TRP A 113 1.71 3.68 -2.76
C TRP A 113 2.81 3.62 -3.80
N ALA A 114 3.04 4.74 -4.49
CA ALA A 114 4.17 4.90 -5.39
C ALA A 114 5.35 5.53 -4.64
N PRO A 115 6.59 5.11 -4.91
CA PRO A 115 7.76 5.78 -4.37
C PRO A 115 7.92 7.18 -4.98
N THR A 116 8.71 8.03 -4.33
CA THR A 116 9.22 9.27 -4.93
C THR A 116 10.22 8.94 -6.05
N PRO A 117 10.63 9.91 -6.89
CA PRO A 117 11.67 9.68 -7.90
C PRO A 117 13.00 9.17 -7.33
N GLN A 118 13.27 9.45 -6.04
CA GLN A 118 14.47 8.98 -5.33
C GLN A 118 14.34 7.52 -4.84
N GLY A 119 13.16 6.91 -4.96
CA GLY A 119 12.86 5.62 -4.35
C GLY A 119 12.57 5.75 -2.85
N VAL A 120 12.28 4.61 -2.22
CA VAL A 120 12.15 4.50 -0.76
C VAL A 120 13.22 3.54 -0.26
N ASP A 121 14.09 4.02 0.62
CA ASP A 121 15.17 3.23 1.19
C ASP A 121 14.62 2.26 2.25
N PHE A 122 14.80 0.97 2.01
CA PHE A 122 14.39 -0.14 2.87
C PHE A 122 15.59 -0.83 3.55
N SER A 123 16.80 -0.27 3.46
CA SER A 123 18.03 -0.89 3.95
C SER A 123 17.91 -1.35 5.40
N SER A 124 17.30 -0.56 6.27
CA SER A 124 17.10 -0.90 7.69
C SER A 124 16.01 -1.96 7.93
N TYR A 125 15.08 -2.14 7.00
CA TYR A 125 14.07 -3.19 7.08
C TYR A 125 14.60 -4.56 6.63
N VAL A 126 15.65 -4.60 5.79
CA VAL A 126 16.17 -5.85 5.23
C VAL A 126 17.65 -6.12 5.55
N ASN A 127 18.33 -5.22 6.26
CA ASN A 127 19.76 -5.26 6.55
C ASN A 127 20.65 -5.40 5.31
N VAL A 128 20.30 -4.68 4.23
CA VAL A 128 21.08 -4.67 2.98
C VAL A 128 21.21 -3.23 2.52
N PHE A 129 22.43 -2.70 2.53
CA PHE A 129 22.72 -1.34 2.08
C PHE A 129 22.29 -1.12 0.62
N GLY A 130 21.61 0.01 0.36
CA GLY A 130 21.11 0.37 -0.96
C GLY A 130 19.84 -0.38 -1.38
N ALA A 131 19.23 -1.17 -0.48
CA ALA A 131 17.99 -1.84 -0.77
C ALA A 131 16.85 -0.81 -0.87
N THR A 132 16.32 -0.61 -2.08
CA THR A 132 15.40 0.48 -2.39
C THR A 132 14.13 -0.08 -3.01
N LYS A 133 13.00 0.60 -2.80
CA LYS A 133 11.77 0.38 -3.56
C LYS A 133 11.55 1.50 -4.57
N THR A 134 11.52 1.14 -5.85
CA THR A 134 11.42 2.06 -7.00
C THR A 134 10.13 1.89 -7.81
N ILE A 135 9.38 0.83 -7.54
CA ILE A 135 8.10 0.51 -8.19
C ILE A 135 6.95 0.66 -7.17
N PRO A 136 5.74 1.09 -7.57
CA PRO A 136 4.60 1.14 -6.67
C PRO A 136 4.28 -0.20 -6.01
N ILE A 137 3.77 -0.13 -4.78
CA ILE A 137 3.22 -1.26 -4.04
C ILE A 137 1.70 -1.13 -3.92
N THR A 138 1.01 -2.27 -3.94
CA THR A 138 -0.42 -2.35 -3.65
C THR A 138 -0.59 -2.83 -2.22
N LEU A 139 -1.30 -2.04 -1.43
CA LEU A 139 -1.75 -2.39 -0.10
C LEU A 139 -3.19 -2.90 -0.17
N TYR A 140 -3.47 -3.94 0.61
CA TYR A 140 -4.79 -4.54 0.77
C TYR A 140 -5.28 -4.27 2.19
N LYS A 141 -6.48 -3.74 2.30
CA LYS A 141 -7.12 -3.47 3.59
C LYS A 141 -7.43 -4.80 4.28
N LYS A 142 -7.05 -4.92 5.55
CA LYS A 142 -7.52 -6.01 6.41
C LYS A 142 -8.82 -5.56 7.08
N SER A 143 -9.79 -6.47 7.04
CA SER A 143 -11.11 -6.36 7.67
C SER A 143 -11.04 -6.54 9.18
#